data_AF-A0A1G8QGE1-F1
#
_entry.id   AF-A0A1G8QGE1-F1
#
_cell.length_a   1.000
_cell.length_b   1.000
_cell.length_c   1.000
_cell.angle_alpha   90.00
_cell.angle_beta   90.00
_cell.angle_gamma   90.00
#
_symmetry.space_group_name_H-M   'P 1'
#
loop_
_entity.id
_entity.type
_entity.pdbx_description
1 polymer ?
#
loop_
_entity_poly.entity_id
_entity_poly.type
_entity_poly.pdbx_seq_one_letter_code
_entity_poly.pdbx_strand_id
1 'polypeptide(L)' 'MSPIQFQKHIRLQAARLLLANNPNDITAVGHRVGYDNPSQFSREYRRMFGAPPSHDAVRMRGEAGPATAALP' A
#
# COMPACT_ATOMS: atom_id res chain seq x y z
N MET A 1 10.65 -19.07 -3.04
CA MET A 1 10.40 -18.03 -2.01
C MET A 1 10.75 -18.61 -0.65
N SER A 2 11.48 -17.87 0.20
CA SER A 2 11.65 -18.27 1.61
C SER A 2 10.45 -17.79 2.45
N PRO A 3 10.17 -18.41 3.61
CA PRO A 3 9.06 -18.02 4.48
C PRO A 3 9.02 -16.51 4.81
N ILE A 4 10.19 -15.92 5.05
CA ILE A 4 10.35 -14.48 5.34
C ILE A 4 9.95 -13.62 4.13
N GLN A 5 10.35 -14.03 2.91
CA GLN A 5 9.97 -13.29 1.69
C GLN A 5 8.47 -13.38 1.41
N PHE A 6 7.86 -14.53 1.73
CA PHE A 6 6.41 -14.71 1.61
C PHE A 6 5.67 -13.82 2.61
N GLN A 7 6.08 -13.81 3.88
CA GLN A 7 5.50 -12.94 4.90
C GLN A 7 5.59 -11.45 4.50
N LYS A 8 6.74 -11.04 3.99
CA LYS A 8 6.93 -9.67 3.47
C LYS A 8 5.99 -9.36 2.31
N HIS A 9 5.79 -10.31 1.40
CA HIS A 9 4.85 -10.13 0.29
C HIS A 9 3.43 -9.89 0.79
N ILE A 10 2.95 -10.70 1.74
CA ILE A 10 1.64 -10.52 2.36
C ILE A 10 1.52 -9.16 3.05
N ARG A 11 2.55 -8.74 3.81
CA ARG A 11 2.58 -7.42 4.47
C ARG A 11 2.46 -6.26 3.49
N LEU A 12 3.22 -6.30 2.40
CA LEU A 12 3.21 -5.25 1.38
C LEU A 12 1.90 -5.23 0.58
N GLN A 13 1.29 -6.38 0.32
CA GLN A 13 -0.06 -6.44 -0.26
C GLN A 13 -1.12 -5.86 0.68
N ALA A 14 -1.08 -6.18 1.97
CA ALA A 14 -1.99 -5.58 2.95
C ALA A 14 -1.83 -4.05 3.02
N ALA A 15 -0.59 -3.55 2.96
CA ALA A 15 -0.32 -2.11 2.93
C ALA A 15 -0.96 -1.44 1.70
N ARG A 16 -0.91 -2.10 0.55
CA ARG A 16 -1.49 -1.62 -0.71
C ARG A 16 -3.02 -1.47 -0.62
N LEU A 17 -3.69 -2.43 0.01
CA LEU A 17 -5.14 -2.35 0.27
C LEU A 17 -5.48 -1.21 1.24
N LEU A 18 -4.67 -1.02 2.28
CA LEU A 18 -4.87 0.08 3.24
C LEU A 18 -4.69 1.45 2.59
N LEU A 19 -3.69 1.61 1.71
CA LEU A 19 -3.44 2.85 0.97
C LEU A 19 -4.56 3.18 -0.01
N ALA A 20 -5.21 2.18 -0.61
CA ALA A 20 -6.38 2.39 -1.47
C ALA A 20 -7.54 3.02 -0.68
N ASN A 21 -7.73 2.61 0.59
CA ASN A 21 -8.79 3.13 1.45
C ASN A 21 -8.42 4.44 2.18
N ASN A 22 -7.15 4.60 2.57
CA ASN A 22 -6.63 5.75 3.32
C ASN A 22 -5.25 6.18 2.78
N PRO A 23 -5.21 6.92 1.67
CA PRO A 23 -3.98 7.26 0.95
C PRO A 23 -3.13 8.34 1.63
N ASN A 24 -3.69 9.06 2.61
CA ASN A 24 -3.03 10.21 3.23
C ASN A 24 -2.10 9.83 4.40
N ASP A 25 -2.08 8.57 4.85
CA ASP A 25 -1.35 8.16 6.05
C ASP A 25 -0.39 6.99 5.80
N ILE A 26 0.61 7.23 4.94
CA ILE A 26 1.61 6.24 4.54
C ILE A 26 2.43 5.76 5.75
N THR A 27 2.75 6.67 6.67
CA THR A 27 3.52 6.37 7.88
C THR A 27 2.74 5.43 8.78
N ALA A 28 1.47 5.72 9.09
CA ALA A 28 0.67 4.81 9.89
C ALA A 28 0.40 3.48 9.18
N VAL A 29 0.24 3.47 7.84
CA VAL A 29 0.13 2.21 7.09
C VAL A 29 1.40 1.36 7.26
N GLY A 30 2.58 1.96 7.13
CA GLY A 30 3.86 1.29 7.36
C GLY A 30 3.94 0.66 8.75
N HIS A 31 3.58 1.41 9.78
CA HIS A 31 3.55 0.89 11.15
C HIS A 31 2.50 -0.21 11.35
N ARG A 32 1.30 -0.07 10.77
CA ARG A 32 0.22 -1.07 10.87
C ARG A 32 0.59 -2.41 10.24
N VAL A 33 1.32 -2.40 9.12
CA VAL A 33 1.82 -3.64 8.51
C VAL A 33 3.13 -4.13 9.15
N GLY A 34 3.63 -3.40 10.16
CA GLY A 34 4.72 -3.78 11.06
C GLY A 34 6.11 -3.48 10.51
N TYR A 35 6.26 -2.34 9.83
CA TYR A 35 7.54 -1.68 9.61
C TYR A 35 7.76 -0.60 10.68
N ASP A 36 8.89 -0.65 11.37
CA ASP A 36 9.27 0.39 12.35
C ASP A 36 9.81 1.66 11.67
N ASN A 37 10.36 1.52 10.46
CA ASN A 37 10.93 2.63 9.70
C ASN A 37 10.14 2.90 8.41
N PRO A 38 9.47 4.06 8.28
CA PRO A 38 8.71 4.45 7.08
C PRO A 38 9.56 4.50 5.80
N SER A 39 10.85 4.82 5.92
CA SER A 39 11.77 4.85 4.77
C SER A 39 12.11 3.45 4.27
N GLN A 40 12.22 2.47 5.17
CA GLN A 40 12.42 1.06 4.81
C GLN A 40 11.18 0.54 4.09
N PHE A 41 10.00 0.75 4.67
CA PHE A 41 8.72 0.41 4.06
C PHE A 41 8.61 0.95 2.63
N SER A 42 8.84 2.25 2.44
CA SER A 42 8.72 2.91 1.13
C SER A 42 9.67 2.31 0.08
N ARG A 43 10.90 1.95 0.46
CA ARG A 43 11.88 1.30 -0.43
C ARG A 43 11.42 -0.10 -0.83
N GLU A 44 10.94 -0.89 0.12
CA GLU A 44 10.49 -2.26 -0.13
C GLU A 44 9.20 -2.30 -0.95
N TYR A 45 8.27 -1.40 -0.64
CA TYR A 45 7.03 -1.19 -1.40
C TYR A 45 7.34 -0.87 -2.87
N ARG A 46 8.22 0.12 -3.11
CA ARG A 46 8.63 0.50 -4.46
C ARG A 46 9.30 -0.65 -5.21
N ARG A 47 10.11 -1.48 -4.54
CA ARG A 47 10.72 -2.67 -5.16
C ARG A 47 9.67 -3.69 -5.61
N MET A 48 8.56 -3.81 -4.90
CA MET A 48 7.51 -4.79 -5.20
C MET A 48 6.50 -4.29 -6.23
N PHE A 49 6.11 -3.01 -6.15
CA PHE A 49 5.02 -2.45 -6.95
C PHE A 49 5.46 -1.44 -8.01
N GLY A 50 6.76 -1.14 -8.09
CA GLY A 50 7.33 -0.22 -9.09
C GLY A 50 7.17 1.27 -8.76
N ALA A 51 6.23 1.64 -7.90
CA ALA A 51 5.96 3.02 -7.48
C ALA A 51 6.04 3.19 -5.96
N PRO A 52 6.40 4.38 -5.45
CA PRO A 52 6.26 4.71 -4.03
C PRO A 52 4.79 4.62 -3.57
N PRO A 53 4.54 4.32 -2.28
CA PRO A 53 3.20 4.17 -1.73
C PRO A 53 2.32 5.41 -1.95
N SER A 54 2.87 6.62 -1.85
CA SER A 54 2.16 7.89 -2.12
C SER A 54 1.63 7.97 -3.55
N HIS A 55 2.47 7.63 -4.54
CA HIS A 55 2.08 7.70 -5.94
C HIS A 55 1.12 6.58 -6.33
N ASP A 56 1.35 5.37 -5.81
CA ASP A 56 0.47 4.23 -6.04
C ASP A 56 -0.92 4.47 -5.45
N ALA A 57 -1.03 5.12 -4.29
CA ALA A 57 -2.29 5.46 -3.66
C ALA A 57 -3.09 6.53 -4.45
N VAL A 58 -2.40 7.52 -5.03
CA VAL A 58 -3.03 8.50 -5.94
C VAL A 58 -3.52 7.81 -7.21
N ARG A 59 -2.70 6.94 -7.79
CA ARG A 59 -3.06 6.16 -8.99
C ARG A 59 -4.26 5.27 -8.73
N MET A 60 -4.33 4.60 -7.58
CA MET A 60 -5.48 3.79 -7.19
C MET A 60 -6.77 4.60 -7.08
N ARG A 61 -6.73 5.84 -6.60
CA ARG A 61 -7.91 6.72 -6.61
C ARG A 61 -8.30 7.21 -7.99
N GLY A 62 -7.33 7.39 -8.89
CA GLY A 62 -7.60 7.75 -10.28
C GLY A 62 -8.15 6.59 -11.11
N GLU A 63 -7.72 5.36 -10.82
CA GLU A 63 -8.19 4.12 -11.46
C GLU A 63 -9.50 3.62 -10.84
N ALA A 64 -9.69 3.81 -9.53
CA ALA A 64 -10.97 3.67 -8.87
C ALA A 64 -11.85 4.88 -9.20
N GLY A 65 -12.36 4.93 -10.44
CA GLY A 65 -13.56 5.72 -10.75
C GLY A 65 -14.65 5.46 -9.68
N PRO A 66 -15.58 6.40 -9.43
CA PRO A 66 -16.39 6.45 -8.22
C PRO A 66 -17.12 5.12 -7.98
N ALA A 67 -16.55 4.25 -7.13
CA ALA A 67 -17.11 2.94 -6.83
C ALA A 67 -18.32 3.01 -5.88
N THR A 68 -18.98 4.17 -5.80
CA THR A 68 -20.18 4.40 -4.97
C THR A 68 -21.08 5.52 -5.53
N ALA A 69 -21.20 5.64 -6.85
CA ALA A 69 -22.19 6.52 -7.48
C ALA A 69 -23.05 5.76 -8.49
N ALA A 70 -23.79 4.76 -8.02
CA ALA A 70 -25.04 4.28 -8.62
C ALA A 70 -25.49 3.02 -7.89
N LEU A 71 -26.58 3.12 -7.13
CA LEU A 71 -27.77 2.27 -7.26
C LEU A 71 -28.95 3.08 -6.67
N PRO A 72 -30.13 3.04 -7.30
CA PRO A 72 -31.25 3.97 -7.10
C PRO A 72 -31.96 3.85 -5.75
#